data_AF-A0A377EKV9-F1
#
_entry.id   AF-A0A377EKV9-F1
#
_cell.length_a   1.000
_cell.length_b   1.000
_cell.length_c   1.000
_cell.angle_alpha   90.00
_cell.angle_beta   90.00
_cell.angle_gamma   90.00
#
_symmetry.space_group_name_H-M   'P 1'
#
loop_
_entity.id
_entity.type
_entity.pdbx_description
1 polymer ?
#
loop_
_entity_poly.entity_id
_entity_poly.type
_entity_poly.pdbx_seq_one_letter_code
_entity_poly.pdbx_strand_id
1 'polypeptide(L)'
;MKKISLPKIGIRPVIDGRRMGVRESLEEQTMNMAKATAALLTEKLRHACGAAVECVISDTCIAGMAEAAACEEKFSSQNVGLTITVTPCWCYGSETIDMDPTRPKAIWGFNGTERPGAVYLAAALAAHSQKGIPAFSIYGHDVQDADDTSIPADVEEKLLRFARAGLAVASMKGKSYLSLGGVSMGIAGSIVDHNFFESWLGMKV
;
A
#
# COMPACT_ATOMS: atom_id res chain seq x y z
N MET A 1 -24.04 14.21 11.68
CA MET A 1 -23.40 13.94 10.38
C MET A 1 -22.25 12.97 10.59
N LYS A 2 -22.26 11.80 9.95
CA LYS A 2 -21.16 10.82 10.06
C LYS A 2 -19.92 11.48 9.43
N LYS A 3 -18.88 11.74 10.23
CA LYS A 3 -17.62 12.30 9.74
C LYS A 3 -17.13 11.37 8.62
N ILE A 4 -17.03 11.86 7.39
CA ILE A 4 -16.57 11.04 6.26
C ILE A 4 -15.10 10.73 6.55
N SER A 5 -14.82 9.52 7.02
CA SER A 5 -13.45 9.02 7.12
C SER A 5 -12.95 8.81 5.70
N LEU A 6 -11.93 9.57 5.30
CA LEU A 6 -11.27 9.39 4.01
C LEU A 6 -10.35 8.17 4.07
N PRO A 7 -10.12 7.47 2.95
CA PRO A 7 -9.26 6.30 2.94
C PRO A 7 -7.81 6.69 3.25
N LYS A 8 -7.15 5.94 4.12
CA LYS A 8 -5.74 6.15 4.47
C LYS A 8 -4.82 5.17 3.76
N ILE A 9 -3.53 5.51 3.68
CA ILE A 9 -2.48 4.61 3.15
C ILE A 9 -1.81 3.89 4.32
N GLY A 10 -1.85 2.56 4.34
CA GLY A 10 -1.13 1.75 5.32
C GLY A 10 0.31 1.52 4.89
N ILE A 11 1.30 1.77 5.76
CA ILE A 11 2.72 1.54 5.47
C ILE A 11 3.27 0.46 6.40
N ARG A 12 3.83 -0.60 5.80
CA ARG A 12 4.24 -1.84 6.46
C ARG A 12 5.77 -1.97 6.40
N PRO A 13 6.53 -1.47 7.39
CA PRO A 13 7.96 -1.74 7.50
C PRO A 13 8.18 -3.22 7.84
N VAL A 14 8.70 -4.01 6.91
CA VAL A 14 9.01 -5.43 7.13
C VAL A 14 10.51 -5.62 7.35
N ILE A 15 10.89 -6.52 8.25
CA ILE A 15 12.28 -6.67 8.72
C ILE A 15 12.68 -8.15 8.88
N ASP A 16 13.99 -8.42 8.91
CA ASP A 16 14.51 -9.74 9.28
C ASP A 16 14.19 -10.05 10.75
N GLY A 17 13.62 -11.22 11.01
CA GLY A 17 13.25 -11.64 12.36
C GLY A 17 14.40 -12.12 13.25
N ARG A 18 15.60 -12.34 12.70
CA ARG A 18 16.75 -12.80 13.47
C ARG A 18 17.21 -11.72 14.44
N ARG A 19 17.15 -12.01 15.73
CA ARG A 19 17.66 -11.13 16.79
C ARG A 19 19.15 -11.38 17.03
N MET A 20 19.70 -10.79 18.09
CA MET A 20 21.12 -10.89 18.47
C MET A 20 22.05 -10.17 17.47
N GLY A 21 21.60 -9.02 16.97
CA GLY A 21 22.41 -8.08 16.21
C GLY A 21 21.91 -7.82 14.79
N VAL A 22 21.17 -8.75 14.17
CA VAL A 22 20.67 -8.57 12.80
C VAL A 22 19.50 -7.60 12.78
N ARG A 23 18.37 -7.96 13.41
CA ARG A 23 17.17 -7.13 13.47
C ARG A 23 17.46 -5.77 14.11
N GLU A 24 18.15 -5.77 15.25
CA GLU A 24 18.47 -4.56 16.00
C GLU A 24 19.26 -3.54 15.17
N SER A 25 20.11 -4.00 14.23
CA SER A 25 20.85 -3.12 13.32
C SER A 25 20.02 -2.51 12.19
N LEU A 26 18.79 -3.00 11.95
CA LEU A 26 17.95 -2.64 10.80
C LEU A 26 16.66 -1.90 11.19
N GLU A 27 16.27 -1.92 12.46
CA GLU A 27 15.01 -1.33 12.96
C GLU A 27 14.88 0.15 12.56
N GLU A 28 15.94 0.93 12.79
CA GLU A 28 15.92 2.37 12.50
C GLU A 28 15.81 2.64 11.00
N GLN A 29 16.65 2.02 10.17
CA GLN A 29 16.61 2.19 8.72
C GLN A 29 15.26 1.77 8.13
N THR A 30 14.73 0.62 8.56
CA THR A 30 13.45 0.08 8.08
C THR A 30 12.29 1.02 8.44
N MET A 31 12.26 1.52 9.67
CA MET A 31 11.23 2.45 10.11
C MET A 31 11.38 3.83 9.46
N ASN A 32 12.60 4.30 9.22
CA ASN A 32 12.85 5.56 8.52
C ASN A 32 12.40 5.49 7.06
N MET A 33 12.57 4.36 6.37
CA MET A 33 12.03 4.12 5.03
C MET A 33 10.49 4.24 5.00
N ALA A 34 9.81 3.71 6.02
CA ALA A 34 8.36 3.86 6.17
C ALA A 34 7.94 5.32 6.42
N LYS A 35 8.65 6.04 7.28
CA LYS A 35 8.42 7.47 7.56
C LYS A 35 8.67 8.34 6.33
N ALA A 36 9.74 8.10 5.59
CA ALA A 36 10.07 8.82 4.37
C ALA A 36 8.97 8.61 3.30
N THR A 37 8.50 7.36 3.14
CA THR A 37 7.37 7.05 2.27
C THR A 37 6.11 7.81 2.69
N ALA A 38 5.79 7.83 3.99
CA ALA A 38 4.64 8.56 4.51
C ALA A 38 4.74 10.07 4.22
N ALA A 39 5.90 10.66 4.49
CA ALA A 39 6.17 12.07 4.28
C ALA A 39 6.02 12.45 2.79
N LEU A 40 6.63 11.68 1.89
CA LEU A 40 6.52 11.88 0.44
C LEU A 40 5.05 11.89 -0.01
N LEU A 41 4.28 10.87 0.38
CA LEU A 41 2.89 10.73 -0.04
C LEU A 41 2.01 11.85 0.51
N THR A 42 2.16 12.19 1.78
CA THR A 42 1.41 13.28 2.42
C THR A 42 1.81 14.65 1.87
N GLU A 43 3.08 14.87 1.51
CA GLU A 43 3.53 16.12 0.90
C GLU A 43 2.93 16.29 -0.49
N LYS A 44 3.10 15.29 -1.38
CA LYS A 44 2.82 15.41 -2.81
C LYS A 44 1.38 15.10 -3.22
N LEU A 45 0.60 14.40 -2.40
CA LEU A 45 -0.77 13.99 -2.75
C LEU A 45 -1.83 14.66 -1.86
N ARG A 46 -3.00 14.87 -2.46
CA ARG A 46 -4.23 15.30 -1.79
C ARG A 46 -5.36 14.40 -2.20
N HIS A 47 -6.35 14.25 -1.34
CA HIS A 47 -7.65 13.71 -1.73
C HIS A 47 -8.32 14.65 -2.75
N ALA A 48 -9.25 14.13 -3.54
CA ALA A 48 -9.99 14.92 -4.53
C ALA A 48 -10.75 16.10 -3.90
N CYS A 49 -11.09 16.02 -2.60
CA CYS A 49 -11.70 17.11 -1.85
C CYS A 49 -10.71 18.17 -1.32
N GLY A 50 -9.41 18.06 -1.64
CA GLY A 50 -8.36 18.98 -1.19
C GLY A 50 -7.73 18.64 0.17
N ALA A 51 -8.31 17.70 0.94
CA ALA A 51 -7.73 17.25 2.20
C ALA A 51 -6.38 16.56 2.00
N ALA A 52 -5.48 16.72 2.98
CA ALA A 52 -4.20 16.01 3.01
C ALA A 52 -4.41 14.49 3.09
N VAL A 53 -3.59 13.73 2.37
CA VAL A 53 -3.58 12.27 2.48
C VAL A 53 -2.94 11.88 3.81
N GLU A 54 -3.62 11.03 4.55
CA GLU A 54 -3.12 10.46 5.81
C GLU A 54 -2.50 9.08 5.57
N CYS A 55 -1.34 8.85 6.19
CA CYS A 55 -0.68 7.55 6.22
C CYS A 55 -0.73 6.94 7.64
N VAL A 56 -0.87 5.63 7.73
CA VAL A 56 -0.84 4.86 8.98
C VAL A 56 0.33 3.88 8.91
N ILE A 57 1.34 4.07 9.74
CA ILE A 57 2.49 3.17 9.81
C ILE A 57 2.21 2.07 10.84
N SER A 58 2.65 0.83 10.59
CA SER A 58 2.68 -0.23 11.62
C SER A 58 3.39 0.25 12.90
N ASP A 59 2.92 -0.18 14.07
CA ASP A 59 3.54 0.22 15.36
C ASP A 59 4.96 -0.33 15.52
N THR A 60 5.20 -1.52 14.97
CA THR A 60 6.51 -2.17 14.94
C THR A 60 6.89 -2.55 13.52
N CYS A 61 8.18 -2.76 13.29
CA CYS A 61 8.62 -3.53 12.14
C CYS A 61 8.03 -4.96 12.18
N ILE A 62 7.79 -5.54 11.01
CA ILE A 62 7.07 -6.80 10.84
C ILE A 62 8.05 -7.87 10.38
N ALA A 63 8.39 -8.80 11.26
CA ALA A 63 9.23 -9.95 10.99
C ALA A 63 8.44 -11.24 10.76
N GLY A 64 7.20 -11.31 11.25
CA GLY A 64 6.37 -12.51 11.09
C GLY A 64 4.89 -12.28 11.37
N MET A 65 4.15 -13.39 11.47
CA MET A 65 2.68 -13.39 11.47
C MET A 65 2.06 -12.60 12.63
N ALA A 66 2.66 -12.63 13.82
CA ALA A 66 2.12 -11.92 14.98
C ALA A 66 2.12 -10.40 14.77
N GLU A 67 3.24 -9.85 14.29
CA GLU A 67 3.38 -8.42 14.00
C GLU A 67 2.57 -8.03 12.76
N ALA A 68 2.48 -8.92 11.76
CA ALA A 68 1.63 -8.71 10.59
C ALA A 68 0.14 -8.64 10.97
N ALA A 69 -0.31 -9.48 11.91
CA ALA A 69 -1.68 -9.46 12.42
C ALA A 69 -1.97 -8.21 13.26
N ALA A 70 -1.03 -7.78 14.12
CA ALA A 70 -1.17 -6.54 14.87
C ALA A 70 -1.24 -5.31 13.95
N CYS A 71 -0.43 -5.30 12.88
CA CYS A 71 -0.51 -4.27 11.84
C CYS A 71 -1.90 -4.26 11.16
N GLU A 72 -2.48 -5.43 10.88
CA GLU A 72 -3.81 -5.52 10.28
C GLU A 72 -4.92 -5.02 11.20
N GLU A 73 -4.85 -5.35 12.50
CA GLU A 73 -5.79 -4.85 13.51
C GLU A 73 -5.77 -3.31 13.57
N LYS A 74 -4.57 -2.72 13.52
CA LYS A 74 -4.43 -1.27 13.41
C LYS A 74 -5.01 -0.71 12.12
N PHE A 75 -4.77 -1.35 10.98
CA PHE A 75 -5.19 -0.85 9.67
C PHE A 75 -6.70 -0.90 9.47
N SER A 76 -7.32 -2.01 9.89
CA SER A 76 -8.78 -2.20 9.81
C SER A 76 -9.56 -1.19 10.65
N SER A 77 -9.01 -0.77 11.80
CA SER A 77 -9.62 0.27 12.65
C SER A 77 -9.41 1.71 12.15
N GLN A 78 -8.50 1.93 11.20
CA GLN A 78 -8.13 3.27 10.71
C GLN A 78 -8.54 3.59 9.28
N ASN A 79 -9.42 2.78 8.69
CA ASN A 79 -9.92 2.97 7.33
C ASN A 79 -8.79 2.98 6.28
N VAL A 80 -7.82 2.09 6.43
CA VAL A 80 -6.77 1.88 5.44
C VAL A 80 -7.36 1.26 4.18
N GLY A 81 -7.20 1.94 3.05
CA GLY A 81 -7.75 1.54 1.75
C GLY A 81 -6.76 0.85 0.82
N LEU A 82 -5.46 1.01 1.08
CA LEU A 82 -4.34 0.48 0.29
C LEU A 82 -3.10 0.35 1.18
N THR A 83 -2.20 -0.56 0.82
CA THR A 83 -0.99 -0.83 1.60
C THR A 83 0.30 -0.70 0.78
N ILE A 84 1.36 -0.22 1.42
CA ILE A 84 2.72 -0.16 0.86
C ILE A 84 3.66 -0.84 1.87
N THR A 85 4.20 -1.98 1.49
CA THR A 85 5.27 -2.63 2.25
C THR A 85 6.61 -2.04 1.84
N VAL A 86 7.49 -1.76 2.81
CA VAL A 86 8.84 -1.24 2.56
C VAL A 86 9.87 -2.05 3.33
N THR A 87 11.05 -2.28 2.75
CA THR A 87 12.16 -2.88 3.48
C THR A 87 13.52 -2.62 2.85
N PRO A 88 14.57 -2.47 3.68
CA PRO A 88 15.95 -2.50 3.24
C PRO A 88 16.57 -3.91 3.23
N CYS A 89 15.88 -4.95 3.71
CA CYS A 89 16.52 -6.24 4.01
C CYS A 89 15.72 -7.48 3.58
N TRP A 90 16.29 -8.65 3.86
CA TRP A 90 15.55 -9.91 3.80
C TRP A 90 14.42 -9.90 4.82
N CYS A 91 13.27 -10.48 4.47
CA CYS A 91 12.21 -10.83 5.42
C CYS A 91 11.55 -12.15 5.00
N TYR A 92 10.80 -12.77 5.91
CA TYR A 92 10.22 -14.09 5.67
C TYR A 92 8.92 -14.04 4.84
N GLY A 93 9.05 -13.67 3.56
CA GLY A 93 8.02 -13.74 2.51
C GLY A 93 6.58 -13.86 3.00
N SER A 94 6.00 -15.05 2.89
CA SER A 94 4.58 -15.33 3.22
C SER A 94 4.18 -15.08 4.68
N GLU A 95 5.12 -15.02 5.62
CA GLU A 95 4.82 -14.68 7.02
C GLU A 95 4.57 -13.19 7.22
N THR A 96 5.02 -12.36 6.27
CA THR A 96 5.03 -10.88 6.38
C THR A 96 4.14 -10.17 5.36
N ILE A 97 3.75 -10.81 4.26
CA ILE A 97 2.90 -10.20 3.22
C ILE A 97 1.51 -9.80 3.75
N ASP A 98 0.89 -8.82 3.09
CA ASP A 98 -0.49 -8.42 3.36
C ASP A 98 -1.45 -9.40 2.67
N MET A 99 -2.31 -10.04 3.47
CA MET A 99 -3.23 -11.08 3.02
C MET A 99 -4.63 -10.56 2.68
N ASP A 100 -4.94 -9.26 2.87
CA ASP A 100 -6.23 -8.70 2.47
C ASP A 100 -6.39 -8.80 0.94
N PRO A 101 -7.38 -9.53 0.41
CA PRO A 101 -7.51 -9.74 -1.03
C PRO A 101 -8.09 -8.53 -1.78
N THR A 102 -8.67 -7.56 -1.06
CA THR A 102 -9.47 -6.48 -1.63
C THR A 102 -8.72 -5.15 -1.76
N ARG A 103 -7.72 -4.91 -0.90
CA ARG A 103 -6.96 -3.65 -0.91
C ARG A 103 -5.84 -3.70 -1.96
N PRO A 104 -5.66 -2.65 -2.78
CA PRO A 104 -4.47 -2.49 -3.60
C PRO A 104 -3.23 -2.48 -2.72
N LYS A 105 -2.18 -3.18 -3.14
CA LYS A 105 -0.95 -3.31 -2.35
C LYS A 105 0.30 -3.21 -3.23
N ALA A 106 1.34 -2.56 -2.70
CA ALA A 106 2.64 -2.44 -3.34
C ALA A 106 3.76 -2.84 -2.38
N ILE A 107 4.90 -3.23 -2.92
CA ILE A 107 6.10 -3.55 -2.16
C ILE A 107 7.27 -2.78 -2.77
N TRP A 108 7.96 -1.99 -1.94
CA TRP A 108 9.22 -1.35 -2.27
C TRP A 108 10.37 -2.04 -1.54
N GLY A 109 11.22 -2.71 -2.31
CA GLY A 109 12.49 -3.25 -1.81
C GLY A 109 13.63 -2.27 -2.13
N PHE A 110 14.39 -1.88 -1.11
CA PHE A 110 15.58 -1.04 -1.28
C PHE A 110 16.61 -1.75 -2.17
N ASN A 111 17.21 -1.01 -3.09
CA ASN A 111 18.25 -1.53 -3.97
C ASN A 111 19.65 -1.36 -3.36
N GLY A 112 19.86 -1.94 -2.18
CA GLY A 112 21.16 -1.96 -1.50
C GLY A 112 21.90 -3.29 -1.71
N THR A 113 23.21 -3.30 -1.41
CA THR A 113 24.03 -4.51 -1.54
C THR A 113 24.25 -5.23 -0.22
N GLU A 114 24.22 -4.50 0.89
CA GLU A 114 24.54 -4.95 2.24
C GLU A 114 23.48 -5.92 2.76
N ARG A 115 22.23 -5.71 2.35
CA ARG A 115 21.07 -6.50 2.75
C ARG A 115 20.16 -6.73 1.55
N PRO A 116 19.57 -7.93 1.43
CA PRO A 116 18.94 -8.35 0.19
C PRO A 116 17.47 -7.89 0.10
N GLY A 117 17.22 -6.57 0.14
CA GLY A 117 15.88 -5.97 0.03
C GLY A 117 15.17 -6.30 -1.29
N ALA A 118 15.89 -6.27 -2.41
CA ALA A 118 15.39 -6.70 -3.72
C ALA A 118 15.00 -8.19 -3.76
N VAL A 119 15.69 -9.03 -2.98
CA VAL A 119 15.39 -10.48 -2.91
C VAL A 119 14.10 -10.71 -2.12
N TYR A 120 13.89 -9.96 -1.02
CA TYR A 120 12.58 -9.97 -0.36
C TYR A 120 11.47 -9.55 -1.31
N LEU A 121 11.66 -8.46 -2.06
CA LEU A 121 10.68 -7.97 -3.03
C LEU A 121 10.27 -9.08 -4.02
N ALA A 122 11.23 -9.73 -4.66
CA ALA A 122 10.95 -10.82 -5.60
C ALA A 122 10.25 -12.01 -4.93
N ALA A 123 10.71 -12.43 -3.74
CA ALA A 123 10.13 -13.55 -3.00
C ALA A 123 8.69 -13.27 -2.53
N ALA A 124 8.42 -12.07 -2.03
CA ALA A 124 7.11 -11.63 -1.61
C ALA A 124 6.13 -11.54 -2.80
N LEU A 125 6.58 -11.02 -3.94
CA LEU A 125 5.78 -10.98 -5.16
C LEU A 125 5.46 -12.38 -5.69
N ALA A 126 6.42 -13.32 -5.63
CA ALA A 126 6.16 -14.71 -5.99
C ALA A 126 5.08 -15.34 -5.08
N ALA A 127 5.13 -15.07 -3.78
CA ALA A 127 4.08 -15.50 -2.84
C ALA A 127 2.72 -14.86 -3.16
N HIS A 128 2.70 -13.58 -3.53
CA HIS A 128 1.48 -12.88 -3.95
C HIS A 128 0.87 -13.50 -5.21
N SER A 129 1.68 -13.77 -6.23
CA SER A 129 1.26 -14.45 -7.46
C SER A 129 0.76 -15.86 -7.20
N GLN A 130 1.46 -16.64 -6.37
CA GLN A 130 1.07 -18.00 -6.02
C GLN A 130 -0.26 -18.05 -5.25
N LYS A 131 -0.54 -17.05 -4.41
CA LYS A 131 -1.77 -16.96 -3.61
C LYS A 131 -2.92 -16.24 -4.32
N GLY A 132 -2.71 -15.72 -5.52
CA GLY A 132 -3.74 -14.99 -6.27
C GLY A 132 -4.13 -13.66 -5.65
N ILE A 133 -3.21 -13.00 -4.92
CA ILE A 133 -3.43 -11.70 -4.28
C ILE A 133 -2.49 -10.66 -4.91
N PRO A 134 -2.91 -9.93 -5.96
CA PRO A 134 -2.03 -9.07 -6.74
C PRO A 134 -1.32 -8.01 -5.90
N ALA A 135 -0.04 -7.76 -6.23
CA ALA A 135 0.79 -6.74 -5.61
C ALA A 135 1.71 -6.07 -6.64
N PHE A 136 1.99 -4.78 -6.46
CA PHE A 136 2.87 -4.00 -7.33
C PHE A 136 4.33 -4.08 -6.88
N SER A 137 5.23 -4.18 -7.85
CA SER A 137 6.68 -4.12 -7.63
C SER A 137 7.20 -2.69 -7.74
N ILE A 138 7.94 -2.24 -6.74
CA ILE A 138 8.68 -0.98 -6.76
C ILE A 138 10.14 -1.29 -6.46
N TYR A 139 10.97 -1.14 -7.48
CA TYR A 139 12.41 -1.38 -7.43
C TYR A 139 13.10 -0.23 -8.18
N GLY A 140 14.11 0.37 -7.54
CA GLY A 140 14.95 1.41 -8.12
C GLY A 140 15.93 0.82 -9.12
N HIS A 141 16.25 1.55 -10.19
CA HIS A 141 17.20 1.08 -11.20
C HIS A 141 18.63 1.05 -10.67
N ASP A 142 19.03 2.09 -9.94
CA ASP A 142 20.39 2.28 -9.46
C ASP A 142 20.55 1.71 -8.05
N VAL A 143 21.74 1.18 -7.77
CA VAL A 143 22.12 0.71 -6.44
C VAL A 143 22.31 1.91 -5.53
N GLN A 144 21.76 1.84 -4.31
CA GLN A 144 21.89 2.85 -3.27
C GLN A 144 22.76 2.35 -2.12
N ASP A 145 23.58 3.23 -1.56
CA ASP A 145 24.37 2.94 -0.36
C ASP A 145 23.44 2.78 0.86
N ALA A 146 23.83 1.96 1.85
CA ALA A 146 22.95 1.64 2.98
C ALA A 146 22.53 2.86 3.84
N ASP A 147 23.33 3.92 3.88
CA ASP A 147 23.03 5.15 4.61
C ASP A 147 22.29 6.21 3.77
N ASP A 148 22.05 5.94 2.47
CA ASP A 148 21.24 6.80 1.63
C ASP A 148 19.76 6.71 2.04
N THR A 149 19.22 7.85 2.45
CA THR A 149 17.83 8.01 2.87
C THR A 149 16.95 8.67 1.81
N SER A 150 17.52 9.00 0.65
CA SER A 150 16.78 9.59 -0.45
C SER A 150 15.89 8.55 -1.14
N ILE A 151 14.71 9.00 -1.58
CA ILE A 151 13.83 8.21 -2.44
C ILE A 151 14.22 8.53 -3.89
N PRO A 152 14.73 7.57 -4.69
CA PRO A 152 15.06 7.82 -6.08
C PRO A 152 13.86 8.28 -6.91
N ALA A 153 14.10 9.07 -7.96
CA ALA A 153 13.03 9.67 -8.77
C ALA A 153 12.11 8.62 -9.42
N ASP A 154 12.66 7.50 -9.87
CA ASP A 154 11.92 6.39 -10.48
C ASP A 154 11.09 5.61 -9.43
N VAL A 155 11.57 5.52 -8.20
CA VAL A 155 10.83 4.96 -7.05
C VAL A 155 9.71 5.91 -6.64
N GLU A 156 9.99 7.22 -6.53
CA GLU A 156 9.00 8.26 -6.24
C GLU A 156 7.86 8.23 -7.27
N GLU A 157 8.18 8.17 -8.55
CA GLU A 157 7.18 8.10 -9.63
C GLU A 157 6.24 6.90 -9.44
N LYS A 158 6.79 5.72 -9.15
CA LYS A 158 6.02 4.48 -8.95
C LYS A 158 5.17 4.56 -7.67
N LEU A 159 5.73 5.06 -6.56
CA LEU A 159 5.02 5.24 -5.29
C LEU A 159 3.83 6.19 -5.46
N LEU A 160 4.06 7.36 -6.07
CA LEU A 160 3.01 8.37 -6.29
C LEU A 160 1.94 7.88 -7.26
N ARG A 161 2.32 7.19 -8.34
CA ARG A 161 1.38 6.60 -9.30
C ARG A 161 0.51 5.54 -8.64
N PHE A 162 1.12 4.60 -7.89
CA PHE A 162 0.41 3.57 -7.16
C PHE A 162 -0.55 4.16 -6.13
N ALA A 163 -0.05 5.07 -5.28
CA ALA A 163 -0.85 5.69 -4.22
C ALA A 163 -2.05 6.46 -4.78
N ARG A 164 -1.85 7.24 -5.85
CA ARG A 164 -2.94 7.97 -6.52
C ARG A 164 -4.02 7.03 -7.05
N ALA A 165 -3.62 5.94 -7.71
CA ALA A 165 -4.56 4.95 -8.25
C ALA A 165 -5.31 4.21 -7.13
N GLY A 166 -4.61 3.74 -6.09
CA GLY A 166 -5.22 3.02 -4.97
C GLY A 166 -6.16 3.91 -4.15
N LEU A 167 -5.83 5.19 -3.96
CA LEU A 167 -6.72 6.15 -3.31
C LEU A 167 -8.02 6.38 -4.11
N ALA A 168 -7.96 6.39 -5.44
CA ALA A 168 -9.16 6.52 -6.27
C ALA A 168 -10.08 5.31 -6.08
N VAL A 169 -9.52 4.09 -6.14
CA VAL A 169 -10.26 2.83 -5.88
C VAL A 169 -10.89 2.84 -4.48
N ALA A 170 -10.09 3.16 -3.45
CA ALA A 170 -10.56 3.19 -2.07
C ALA A 170 -11.62 4.28 -1.81
N SER A 171 -11.60 5.38 -2.57
CA SER A 171 -12.56 6.47 -2.43
C SER A 171 -13.94 6.15 -3.02
N MET A 172 -14.01 5.26 -4.03
CA MET A 172 -15.27 4.82 -4.64
C MET A 172 -16.01 3.79 -3.78
N LYS A 173 -15.26 2.90 -3.10
CA LYS A 173 -15.83 1.81 -2.31
C LYS A 173 -16.87 2.32 -1.29
N GLY A 174 -18.06 1.73 -1.32
CA GLY A 174 -19.19 2.05 -0.45
C GLY A 174 -19.94 3.34 -0.77
N LYS A 175 -19.59 4.05 -1.86
CA LYS A 175 -20.31 5.25 -2.33
C LYS A 175 -21.46 4.88 -3.27
N SER A 176 -22.29 5.87 -3.59
CA SER A 176 -23.46 5.70 -4.45
C SER A 176 -23.32 6.46 -5.77
N TYR A 177 -23.81 5.86 -6.85
CA TYR A 177 -24.13 6.53 -8.11
C TYR A 177 -25.63 6.83 -8.11
N LEU A 178 -26.03 8.08 -8.28
CA LEU A 178 -27.44 8.48 -8.28
C LEU A 178 -27.93 8.69 -9.72
N SER A 179 -28.81 7.82 -10.20
CA SER A 179 -29.51 8.02 -11.47
C SER A 179 -30.76 8.87 -11.26
N LEU A 180 -30.80 10.07 -11.85
CA LEU A 180 -31.99 10.92 -11.86
C LEU A 180 -32.77 10.69 -13.16
N GLY A 181 -33.73 9.78 -13.10
CA GLY A 181 -34.38 9.22 -14.29
C GLY A 181 -33.72 7.91 -14.73
N GLY A 182 -34.02 7.47 -15.95
CA GLY A 182 -33.51 6.22 -16.52
C GLY A 182 -32.76 6.45 -17.84
N VAL A 183 -33.08 5.64 -18.85
CA VAL A 183 -32.45 5.70 -20.17
C VAL A 183 -32.80 7.02 -20.87
N SER A 184 -31.79 7.71 -21.39
CA SER A 184 -31.96 8.93 -22.19
C SER A 184 -31.74 8.61 -23.67
N MET A 185 -32.78 8.71 -24.50
CA MET A 185 -32.72 8.59 -25.96
C MET A 185 -32.02 7.31 -26.48
N GLY A 186 -32.09 6.20 -25.73
CA GLY A 186 -31.41 4.95 -26.10
C GLY A 186 -29.88 4.97 -25.98
N ILE A 187 -29.31 5.95 -25.26
CA ILE A 187 -27.86 6.03 -25.03
C ILE A 187 -27.42 4.86 -24.13
N ALA A 188 -26.52 4.02 -24.64
CA ALA A 188 -26.07 2.80 -23.96
C ALA A 188 -25.58 3.05 -22.53
N GLY A 189 -24.75 4.09 -22.30
CA GLY A 189 -24.23 4.41 -20.98
C GLY A 189 -25.27 4.93 -19.97
N SER A 190 -26.49 5.25 -20.41
CA SER A 190 -27.61 5.61 -19.51
C SER A 190 -28.45 4.40 -19.08
N ILE A 191 -28.20 3.23 -19.68
CA ILE A 191 -28.70 1.95 -19.17
C ILE A 191 -27.76 1.56 -18.03
N VAL A 192 -28.15 1.92 -16.80
CA VAL A 192 -27.29 1.72 -15.63
C VAL A 192 -27.13 0.23 -15.35
N ASP A 193 -25.91 -0.29 -15.53
CA ASP A 193 -25.55 -1.65 -15.15
C ASP A 193 -25.15 -1.69 -13.66
N HIS A 194 -26.06 -2.16 -12.82
CA HIS A 194 -25.83 -2.25 -11.37
C HIS A 194 -24.65 -3.17 -11.02
N ASN A 195 -24.47 -4.28 -11.74
CA ASN A 195 -23.41 -5.24 -11.45
C ASN A 195 -22.02 -4.65 -11.69
N PHE A 196 -21.86 -3.78 -12.70
CA PHE A 196 -20.62 -3.04 -12.90
C PHE A 196 -20.25 -2.20 -11.66
N PHE A 197 -21.20 -1.43 -11.11
CA PHE A 197 -20.95 -0.62 -9.92
C PHE A 197 -20.66 -1.47 -8.68
N GLU A 198 -21.46 -2.51 -8.44
CA GLU A 198 -21.35 -3.33 -7.23
C GLU A 198 -20.06 -4.16 -7.21
N SER A 199 -19.78 -4.88 -8.28
CA SER A 199 -18.73 -5.90 -8.30
C SER A 199 -17.35 -5.35 -8.71
N TRP A 200 -17.26 -4.27 -9.51
CA TRP A 200 -15.98 -3.70 -9.96
C TRP A 200 -15.58 -2.46 -9.13
N LEU A 201 -16.54 -1.62 -8.75
CA LEU A 201 -16.26 -0.36 -8.04
C LEU A 201 -16.57 -0.46 -6.53
N GLY A 202 -17.27 -1.50 -6.10
CA GLY A 202 -17.77 -1.62 -4.73
C GLY A 202 -18.77 -0.52 -4.37
N MET A 203 -19.46 0.04 -5.38
CA MET A 203 -20.43 1.13 -5.25
C MET A 203 -21.87 0.58 -5.15
N LYS A 204 -22.81 1.49 -4.90
CA LYS A 204 -24.26 1.25 -4.93
C LYS A 204 -24.89 2.12 -6.02
N VAL A 205 -26.01 1.69 -6.58
CA VAL A 205 -26.84 2.48 -7.50
C VAL A 205 -28.19 2.72 -6.86
#